data_AF-A0A673UAK8-F1
#
_entry.id   AF-A0A673UAK8-F1
#
_cell.length_a   1.000
_cell.length_b   1.000
_cell.length_c   1.000
_cell.angle_alpha   90.00
_cell.angle_beta   90.00
_cell.angle_gamma   90.00
#
_symmetry.space_group_name_H-M   'P 1'
#
loop_
_entity.id
_entity.type
_entity.pdbx_description
1 polymer ?
#
loop_
_entity_poly.entity_id
_entity_poly.type
_entity_poly.pdbx_seq_one_letter_code
_entity_poly.pdbx_strand_id
1 'polypeptide(L)'
;MKGIVFLLLLDAISGREALRLIHLPATSNVAENSPPETPVHKFSVNLSASLAPVIPGLPLIINSSPLTDAFKVNWLSGTDFEVVTSGNEQLDYEMGPNIFDLQIYVKDDVGVSDLQILTVQVTDVNELPQFQGNLAKGLPGTMPSNLQSPSPLSLLLGTSQTWGG
;
A
#
# COMPACT_ATOMS: atom_id res chain seq x y z
N MET A 1 -40.68 15.94 8.86
CA MET A 1 -39.44 15.65 8.10
C MET A 1 -38.28 15.88 9.07
N LYS A 2 -37.40 14.95 9.43
CA LYS A 2 -36.99 13.66 8.88
C LYS A 2 -36.65 12.76 10.07
N GLY A 3 -37.12 11.51 10.04
CA GLY A 3 -36.63 10.48 10.94
C GLY A 3 -35.16 10.22 10.66
N ILE A 4 -34.39 10.01 11.71
CA ILE A 4 -33.09 9.36 11.63
C ILE A 4 -33.27 8.05 12.38
N VAL A 5 -33.49 7.00 11.60
CA VAL A 5 -33.41 5.62 12.06
C VAL A 5 -31.93 5.34 12.27
N PHE A 6 -31.48 5.34 13.52
CA PHE A 6 -30.22 4.70 13.89
C PHE A 6 -30.48 3.20 13.88
N LEU A 7 -30.07 2.52 12.81
CA LEU A 7 -30.06 1.06 12.75
C LEU A 7 -28.91 0.57 13.64
N LEU A 8 -29.17 0.43 14.93
CA LEU A 8 -28.32 -0.34 15.83
C LEU A 8 -28.46 -1.81 15.41
N LEU A 9 -27.49 -2.32 14.65
CA LEU A 9 -27.28 -3.76 14.50
C LEU A 9 -26.82 -4.30 15.86
N LEU A 10 -27.81 -4.68 16.66
CA LEU A 10 -27.65 -5.30 17.96
C LEU A 10 -27.43 -6.81 17.74
N ASP A 11 -26.21 -7.23 17.41
CA ASP A 11 -25.82 -8.63 17.63
C ASP A 11 -25.37 -8.80 19.08
N ALA A 12 -26.35 -8.76 19.98
CA ALA A 12 -26.19 -9.31 21.31
C ALA A 12 -26.19 -10.83 21.20
N ILE A 13 -25.00 -11.43 21.12
CA ILE A 13 -24.81 -12.85 21.38
C ILE A 13 -23.76 -12.97 22.48
N SER A 14 -24.23 -13.41 23.66
CA SER A 14 -23.47 -13.74 24.86
C SER A 14 -22.02 -14.13 24.63
N GLY A 15 -21.08 -13.45 25.31
CA GLY A 15 -19.81 -13.96 25.88
C GLY A 15 -19.12 -15.20 25.29
N ARG A 16 -19.25 -15.44 24.00
CA ARG A 16 -18.60 -16.50 23.23
C ARG A 16 -17.51 -15.80 22.44
N GLU A 17 -16.31 -16.36 22.47
CA GLU A 17 -15.18 -15.90 21.64
C GLU A 17 -15.68 -15.64 20.22
N ALA A 18 -15.65 -14.38 19.79
CA ALA A 18 -16.05 -13.97 18.45
C ALA A 18 -14.92 -14.26 17.46
N LEU A 19 -15.26 -14.47 16.19
CA LEU A 19 -14.26 -14.47 15.13
C LEU A 19 -13.50 -13.15 15.19
N ARG A 20 -12.17 -13.19 15.18
CA ARG A 20 -11.36 -11.99 15.36
C ARG A 20 -10.06 -12.02 14.57
N LEU A 21 -9.76 -10.93 13.87
CA LEU A 21 -8.43 -10.67 13.34
C LEU A 21 -7.50 -10.33 14.52
N ILE A 22 -6.41 -11.05 14.67
CA ILE A 22 -5.44 -10.88 15.76
C ILE A 22 -4.04 -10.64 15.21
N HIS A 23 -3.22 -9.99 16.02
CA HIS A 23 -1.87 -9.56 15.64
C HIS A 23 -1.82 -8.60 14.43
N LEU A 24 -2.97 -8.05 14.01
CA LEU A 24 -3.02 -6.97 13.05
C LEU A 24 -2.84 -5.63 13.81
N PRO A 25 -1.76 -4.87 13.56
CA PRO A 25 -1.51 -3.60 14.22
C PRO A 25 -2.37 -2.52 13.57
N ALA A 26 -2.46 -1.36 14.24
CA ALA A 26 -3.03 -0.17 13.62
C ALA A 26 -2.20 0.29 12.41
N THR A 27 -0.88 0.09 12.44
CA THR A 27 0.02 0.59 11.40
C THR A 27 1.15 -0.41 11.08
N SER A 28 1.50 -0.53 9.81
CA SER A 28 2.72 -1.18 9.33
C SER A 28 3.42 -0.31 8.28
N ASN A 29 4.65 -0.67 7.90
CA ASN A 29 5.46 0.05 6.93
C ASN A 29 5.88 -0.87 5.78
N VAL A 30 6.08 -0.27 4.61
CA VAL A 30 6.68 -0.93 3.45
C VAL A 30 7.60 0.07 2.75
N ALA A 31 8.74 -0.39 2.25
CA ALA A 31 9.61 0.44 1.43
C ALA A 31 8.94 0.75 0.10
N GLU A 32 9.10 1.97 -0.42
CA GLU A 32 8.79 2.23 -1.82
C GLU A 32 9.61 1.32 -2.75
N ASN A 33 9.20 1.21 -4.01
CA ASN A 33 9.86 0.36 -5.01
C ASN A 33 9.99 -1.14 -4.62
N SER A 34 9.29 -1.57 -3.56
CA SER A 34 9.26 -2.97 -3.14
C SER A 34 8.72 -3.86 -4.26
N PRO A 35 9.35 -5.03 -4.54
CA PRO A 35 8.85 -5.95 -5.56
C PRO A 35 7.47 -6.50 -5.18
N PRO A 36 6.73 -7.08 -6.14
CA PRO A 36 5.49 -7.82 -5.84
C PRO A 36 5.73 -8.90 -4.78
N GLU A 37 4.70 -9.23 -3.99
CA GLU A 37 4.75 -10.18 -2.87
C GLU A 37 5.67 -9.76 -1.70
N THR A 38 6.04 -8.48 -1.59
CA THR A 38 6.81 -8.02 -0.42
C THR A 38 5.92 -8.06 0.83
N PRO A 39 6.32 -8.77 1.90
CA PRO A 39 5.54 -8.85 3.13
C PRO A 39 5.43 -7.49 3.82
N VAL A 40 4.20 -7.07 4.10
CA VAL A 40 3.89 -5.85 4.86
C VAL A 40 3.61 -6.20 6.32
N HIS A 41 2.76 -7.19 6.57
CA HIS A 41 2.46 -7.61 7.94
C HIS A 41 1.84 -9.01 7.99
N LYS A 42 2.22 -9.83 8.98
CA LYS A 42 1.62 -11.14 9.26
C LYS A 42 0.58 -11.05 10.36
N PHE A 43 -0.57 -11.67 10.16
CA PHE A 43 -1.66 -11.68 11.12
C PHE A 43 -2.35 -13.04 11.15
N SER A 44 -3.21 -13.26 12.13
CA SER A 44 -3.95 -14.51 12.27
C SER A 44 -5.43 -14.25 12.50
N VAL A 45 -6.24 -15.29 12.38
CA VAL A 45 -7.66 -15.28 12.75
C VAL A 45 -7.88 -16.19 13.95
N ASN A 46 -8.44 -15.65 15.04
CA ASN A 46 -9.01 -16.46 16.10
C ASN A 46 -10.42 -16.88 15.68
N LEU A 47 -10.69 -18.19 15.67
CA LEU A 47 -12.01 -18.70 15.29
C LEU A 47 -13.04 -18.39 16.38
N SER A 48 -14.29 -18.25 15.96
CA SER A 48 -15.40 -18.12 16.89
C SER A 48 -15.61 -19.42 17.69
N ALA A 49 -16.47 -19.37 18.72
CA ALA A 49 -16.77 -20.53 19.55
C ALA A 49 -17.32 -21.76 18.79
N SER A 50 -17.81 -21.59 17.56
CA SER A 50 -18.24 -22.71 16.69
C SER A 50 -17.07 -23.50 16.10
N LEU A 51 -15.85 -22.93 16.11
CA LEU A 51 -14.67 -23.43 15.40
C LEU A 51 -14.93 -23.63 13.88
N ALA A 52 -15.91 -22.90 13.36
CA ALA A 52 -16.20 -22.81 11.94
C ALA A 52 -14.96 -22.34 11.16
N PRO A 53 -14.59 -23.00 10.04
CA PRO A 53 -13.53 -22.51 9.19
C PRO A 53 -13.90 -21.17 8.56
N VAL A 54 -12.86 -20.36 8.27
CA VAL A 54 -12.99 -19.14 7.46
C VAL A 54 -13.41 -19.54 6.03
N ILE A 55 -14.29 -18.75 5.42
CA ILE A 55 -14.74 -18.98 4.04
C ILE A 55 -13.54 -18.91 3.08
N PRO A 56 -13.39 -19.84 2.12
CA PRO A 56 -12.33 -19.77 1.11
C PRO A 56 -12.29 -18.42 0.39
N GLY A 57 -11.10 -17.82 0.30
CA GLY A 57 -10.89 -16.49 -0.29
C GLY A 57 -10.99 -15.34 0.71
N LEU A 58 -11.24 -15.61 1.99
CA LEU A 58 -11.09 -14.66 3.10
C LEU A 58 -9.92 -15.06 4.02
N PRO A 59 -9.34 -14.12 4.78
CA PRO A 59 -9.58 -12.67 4.80
C PRO A 59 -9.21 -11.95 3.49
N LEU A 60 -9.83 -10.80 3.23
CA LEU A 60 -9.57 -9.98 2.04
C LEU A 60 -9.66 -8.48 2.34
N ILE A 61 -8.90 -7.68 1.59
CA ILE A 61 -9.05 -6.21 1.57
C ILE A 61 -10.30 -5.87 0.75
N ILE A 62 -11.34 -5.40 1.41
CA ILE A 62 -12.62 -5.07 0.75
C ILE A 62 -12.71 -3.60 0.31
N ASN A 63 -11.84 -2.76 0.84
CA ASN A 63 -11.73 -1.35 0.47
C ASN A 63 -10.36 -0.79 0.89
N SER A 64 -9.92 0.26 0.22
CA SER A 64 -8.69 0.99 0.53
C SER A 64 -8.89 2.50 0.43
N SER A 65 -8.14 3.27 1.22
CA SER A 65 -8.07 4.73 1.10
C SER A 65 -6.62 5.19 1.06
N PRO A 66 -6.13 5.79 -0.04
CA PRO A 66 -6.82 5.95 -1.33
C PRO A 66 -7.21 4.59 -1.96
N LEU A 67 -8.18 4.61 -2.88
CA LEU A 67 -8.57 3.40 -3.60
C LEU A 67 -7.40 2.95 -4.48
N THR A 68 -6.95 1.72 -4.27
CA THR A 68 -5.76 1.13 -4.90
C THR A 68 -5.86 -0.38 -4.93
N ASP A 69 -5.21 -0.99 -5.91
CA ASP A 69 -4.96 -2.44 -5.96
C ASP A 69 -3.52 -2.80 -5.53
N ALA A 70 -2.75 -1.89 -4.90
CA ALA A 70 -1.34 -2.07 -4.53
C ALA A 70 -1.07 -3.14 -3.45
N PHE A 71 -2.11 -3.60 -2.73
CA PHE A 71 -1.98 -4.56 -1.64
C PHE A 71 -2.97 -5.72 -1.78
N LYS A 72 -2.58 -6.88 -1.26
CA LYS A 72 -3.45 -8.06 -1.19
C LYS A 72 -3.15 -8.89 0.06
N VAL A 73 -4.03 -9.85 0.35
CA VAL A 73 -3.84 -10.83 1.44
C VAL A 73 -3.45 -12.17 0.84
N ASN A 74 -2.39 -12.78 1.35
CA ASN A 74 -2.00 -14.15 1.05
C ASN A 74 -2.39 -15.08 2.22
N TRP A 75 -2.84 -16.29 1.88
CA TRP A 75 -3.04 -17.37 2.84
C TRP A 75 -1.75 -18.14 3.02
N LEU A 76 -1.21 -18.18 4.25
CA LEU A 76 -0.01 -18.93 4.56
C LEU A 76 -0.34 -20.39 4.90
N SER A 77 -0.97 -20.61 6.06
CA SER A 77 -1.39 -21.93 6.53
C SER A 77 -2.39 -21.79 7.67
N GLY A 78 -3.29 -22.77 7.84
CA GLY A 78 -4.26 -22.74 8.93
C GLY A 78 -5.04 -21.43 8.98
N THR A 79 -4.91 -20.70 10.10
CA THR A 79 -5.51 -19.37 10.29
C THR A 79 -4.48 -18.22 10.24
N ASP A 80 -3.30 -18.46 9.66
CA ASP A 80 -2.23 -17.47 9.47
C ASP A 80 -2.23 -16.91 8.04
N PHE A 81 -2.10 -15.59 7.97
CA PHE A 81 -2.20 -14.78 6.75
C PHE A 81 -1.15 -13.67 6.75
N GLU A 82 -0.97 -13.06 5.59
CA GLU A 82 -0.13 -11.86 5.49
C GLU A 82 -0.68 -10.87 4.47
N VAL A 83 -0.50 -9.59 4.76
CA VAL A 83 -0.66 -8.51 3.77
C VAL A 83 0.65 -8.39 3.01
N VAL A 84 0.57 -8.32 1.69
CA VAL A 84 1.71 -8.16 0.79
C VAL A 84 1.45 -7.07 -0.25
N THR A 85 2.50 -6.55 -0.86
CA THR A 85 2.38 -5.76 -2.11
C THR A 85 1.86 -6.65 -3.24
N SER A 86 0.93 -6.15 -4.04
CA SER A 86 0.35 -6.91 -5.17
C SER A 86 1.22 -6.86 -6.42
N GLY A 87 1.99 -5.77 -6.60
CA GLY A 87 2.72 -5.47 -7.82
C GLY A 87 1.90 -4.83 -8.96
N ASN A 88 0.60 -4.62 -8.77
CA ASN A 88 -0.26 -4.00 -9.79
C ASN A 88 -0.05 -2.48 -9.90
N GLU A 89 0.38 -1.86 -8.80
CA GLU A 89 0.72 -0.45 -8.71
C GLU A 89 2.08 -0.32 -8.04
N GLN A 90 2.90 0.61 -8.54
CA GLN A 90 4.20 0.91 -7.96
C GLN A 90 4.03 1.88 -6.80
N LEU A 91 4.61 1.55 -5.66
CA LEU A 91 4.73 2.47 -4.53
C LEU A 91 5.91 3.40 -4.82
N ASP A 92 5.63 4.68 -4.95
CA ASP A 92 6.56 5.75 -5.27
C ASP A 92 6.32 6.88 -4.26
N TYR A 93 7.32 7.14 -3.40
CA TYR A 93 7.18 8.03 -2.26
C TYR A 93 7.11 9.51 -2.68
N GLU A 94 7.78 9.88 -3.76
CA GLU A 94 7.82 11.25 -4.28
C GLU A 94 6.60 11.61 -5.13
N MET A 95 6.02 10.63 -5.85
CA MET A 95 4.97 10.87 -6.85
C MET A 95 3.60 10.35 -6.42
N GLY A 96 3.54 9.48 -5.41
CA GLY A 96 2.34 8.76 -5.01
C GLY A 96 1.81 9.10 -3.61
N PRO A 97 0.73 8.44 -3.20
CA PRO A 97 0.29 8.44 -1.82
C PRO A 97 1.21 7.59 -0.93
N ASN A 98 1.54 8.13 0.24
CA ASN A 98 2.48 7.48 1.17
C ASN A 98 1.80 6.80 2.35
N ILE A 99 0.46 6.87 2.43
CA ILE A 99 -0.35 6.28 3.49
C ILE A 99 -1.58 5.63 2.87
N PHE A 100 -1.87 4.39 3.27
CA PHE A 100 -3.01 3.61 2.80
C PHE A 100 -3.76 2.97 3.96
N ASP A 101 -5.05 3.27 4.11
CA ASP A 101 -5.91 2.57 5.06
C ASP A 101 -6.58 1.37 4.38
N LEU A 102 -6.24 0.16 4.79
CA LEU A 102 -6.74 -1.10 4.23
C LEU A 102 -7.83 -1.69 5.13
N GLN A 103 -9.05 -1.84 4.62
CA GLN A 103 -10.15 -2.48 5.34
C GLN A 103 -10.12 -3.99 5.13
N ILE A 104 -9.62 -4.73 6.13
CA ILE A 104 -9.43 -6.18 6.08
C ILE A 104 -10.63 -6.87 6.74
N TYR A 105 -11.35 -7.64 5.93
CA TYR A 105 -12.57 -8.34 6.31
C TYR A 105 -12.35 -9.84 6.39
N VAL A 106 -12.96 -10.49 7.38
CA VAL A 106 -13.02 -11.96 7.51
C VAL A 106 -14.41 -12.41 7.89
N LYS A 107 -14.81 -13.60 7.43
CA LYS A 107 -16.07 -14.25 7.76
C LYS A 107 -15.91 -15.76 7.81
N ASP A 108 -16.55 -16.41 8.77
CA ASP A 108 -16.62 -17.87 8.89
C ASP A 108 -17.86 -18.47 8.18
N ASP A 109 -17.89 -19.79 8.04
CA ASP A 109 -18.96 -20.50 7.32
C ASP A 109 -20.34 -20.47 8.01
N VAL A 110 -20.39 -20.15 9.30
CA VAL A 110 -21.62 -19.94 10.09
C VAL A 110 -22.08 -18.48 10.11
N GLY A 111 -21.29 -17.58 9.51
CA GLY A 111 -21.69 -16.22 9.20
C GLY A 111 -21.20 -15.14 10.16
N VAL A 112 -20.37 -15.48 11.15
CA VAL A 112 -19.71 -14.52 12.04
C VAL A 112 -18.58 -13.83 11.26
N SER A 113 -18.41 -12.53 11.47
CA SER A 113 -17.41 -11.73 10.76
C SER A 113 -16.67 -10.75 11.66
N ASP A 114 -15.48 -10.34 11.22
CA ASP A 114 -14.71 -9.24 11.81
C ASP A 114 -14.16 -8.32 10.71
N LEU A 115 -13.91 -7.06 11.06
CA LEU A 115 -13.38 -6.03 10.16
C LEU A 115 -12.39 -5.17 10.94
N GLN A 116 -11.15 -5.09 10.46
CA GLN A 116 -10.13 -4.22 11.04
C GLN A 116 -9.41 -3.42 9.96
N ILE A 117 -8.88 -2.27 10.35
CA ILE A 117 -8.13 -1.38 9.46
C ILE A 117 -6.65 -1.53 9.75
N LEU A 118 -5.85 -1.75 8.70
CA LEU A 118 -4.40 -1.62 8.73
C LEU A 118 -4.00 -0.38 7.95
N THR A 119 -3.37 0.59 8.61
CA THR A 119 -2.72 1.71 7.92
C THR A 119 -1.33 1.27 7.47
N VAL A 120 -1.03 1.36 6.18
CA VAL A 120 0.30 1.08 5.61
C VAL A 120 0.97 2.40 5.28
N GLN A 121 2.16 2.63 5.82
CA GLN A 121 3.00 3.77 5.47
C GLN A 121 4.11 3.35 4.50
N VAL A 122 4.22 4.05 3.38
CA VAL A 122 5.34 3.91 2.45
C VAL A 122 6.52 4.68 3.03
N THR A 123 7.68 4.02 3.07
CA THR A 123 8.94 4.62 3.52
C THR A 123 9.83 4.94 2.33
N ASP A 124 10.36 6.15 2.34
CA ASP A 124 11.34 6.66 1.38
C ASP A 124 12.59 5.76 1.34
N VAL A 125 12.98 5.38 0.14
CA VAL A 125 14.24 4.71 -0.18
C VAL A 125 15.00 5.61 -1.15
N ASN A 126 16.09 6.21 -0.65
CA ASN A 126 16.92 7.15 -1.42
C ASN A 126 17.23 6.70 -2.86
N GLU A 127 16.65 7.39 -3.83
CA GLU A 127 16.91 7.22 -5.27
C GLU A 127 17.82 8.33 -5.84
N LEU A 128 18.32 8.14 -7.07
CA LEU A 128 19.06 9.19 -7.77
C LEU A 128 18.08 10.28 -8.26
N PRO A 129 18.49 11.57 -8.28
CA PRO A 129 17.63 12.65 -8.75
C PRO A 129 17.25 12.44 -10.22
N GLN A 130 15.94 12.46 -10.50
CA GLN A 130 15.42 12.45 -11.86
C GLN A 130 15.17 13.88 -12.36
N PHE A 131 15.88 14.31 -13.41
CA PHE A 131 15.69 15.61 -14.04
C PHE A 131 14.74 15.50 -15.25
N GLN A 132 13.49 15.93 -15.08
CA GLN A 132 12.52 16.02 -16.18
C GLN A 132 12.71 17.35 -16.95
N GLY A 133 13.79 17.44 -17.72
CA GLY A 133 14.08 18.63 -18.52
C GLY A 133 13.27 18.70 -19.81
N ASN A 134 12.27 19.57 -19.89
CA ASN A 134 11.59 19.96 -21.14
C ASN A 134 12.44 20.98 -21.93
N LEU A 135 13.64 20.61 -22.39
CA LEU A 135 14.47 21.50 -23.23
C LEU A 135 14.46 21.13 -24.72
N ALA A 136 13.63 20.18 -25.15
CA ALA A 136 13.53 19.76 -26.55
C ALA A 136 12.12 19.95 -27.14
N LYS A 137 11.63 21.20 -27.15
CA LYS A 137 10.82 21.68 -28.28
C LYS A 137 11.45 22.95 -28.83
N GLY A 138 12.73 22.83 -29.21
CA GLY A 138 13.30 23.74 -30.19
C GLY A 138 12.49 23.61 -31.47
N LEU A 139 11.95 24.74 -31.94
CA LEU A 139 11.52 24.89 -33.34
C LEU A 139 12.59 24.28 -34.26
N PRO A 140 12.24 23.62 -35.37
CA PRO A 140 13.23 23.08 -36.29
C PRO A 140 14.02 24.24 -36.92
N GLY A 141 15.16 24.54 -36.32
CA GLY A 141 16.04 25.64 -36.70
C GLY A 141 16.84 26.13 -35.50
N THR A 142 18.11 25.70 -35.44
CA THR A 142 19.15 26.14 -34.49
C THR A 142 19.05 25.61 -33.06
N MET A 143 19.55 24.40 -32.82
CA MET A 143 20.16 24.09 -31.52
C MET A 143 21.63 24.58 -31.56
N PRO A 144 22.06 25.48 -30.65
CA PRO A 144 23.49 25.73 -30.48
C PRO A 144 24.15 24.48 -29.88
N SER A 145 25.29 24.08 -30.41
CA SER A 145 26.05 22.86 -30.10
C SER A 145 26.62 22.77 -28.67
N ASN A 146 26.12 23.57 -27.73
CA ASN A 146 26.66 23.67 -26.37
C ASN A 146 25.64 23.40 -25.25
N LEU A 147 24.49 22.79 -25.59
CA LEU A 147 23.50 22.32 -24.60
C LEU A 147 23.37 20.80 -24.66
N GLN A 148 24.50 20.10 -24.46
CA GLN A 148 24.46 18.71 -24.06
C GLN A 148 24.11 18.70 -22.56
N SER A 149 22.98 18.09 -22.17
CA SER A 149 22.69 17.88 -20.75
C SER A 149 23.90 17.22 -20.08
N PRO A 150 24.46 17.79 -18.98
CA PRO A 150 25.64 17.21 -18.36
C PRO A 150 25.28 15.82 -17.82
N SER A 151 26.07 14.82 -18.24
CA SER A 151 26.01 13.48 -17.63
C SER A 151 26.17 13.60 -16.11
N PRO A 152 25.47 12.80 -15.29
CA PRO A 152 25.55 12.86 -13.82
C PRO A 152 26.97 12.70 -13.28
N LEU A 153 27.87 12.06 -14.05
CA LEU A 153 29.31 11.96 -13.72
C LEU A 153 30.04 13.32 -13.72
N SER A 154 29.52 14.33 -14.41
CA SER A 154 30.16 15.65 -14.52
C SER A 154 29.90 16.52 -13.30
N LEU A 155 28.80 16.27 -12.57
CA LEU A 155 28.43 17.02 -11.36
C LEU A 155 29.23 16.56 -10.13
N LEU A 156 29.68 15.30 -10.10
CA LEU A 156 30.43 14.74 -8.97
C LEU A 156 31.90 15.17 -8.92
N LEU A 157 32.48 15.58 -10.06
CA LEU A 157 33.90 15.95 -10.17
C LEU A 157 34.19 17.44 -9.95
N GLY A 158 33.18 18.27 -9.69
CA GLY A 158 33.39 19.68 -9.32
C GLY A 158 34.21 20.50 -10.32
N THR A 159 34.26 20.10 -11.60
CA THR A 159 34.95 20.89 -12.62
C THR A 159 34.02 21.99 -13.11
N SER A 160 34.18 23.18 -12.54
CA SER A 160 33.60 24.40 -13.10
C SER A 160 34.14 24.58 -14.53
N GLN A 161 33.30 24.44 -15.55
CA GLN A 161 33.64 24.92 -16.87
C GLN A 161 33.74 26.45 -16.81
N THR A 162 34.97 26.96 -16.88
CA THR A 162 35.25 28.39 -17.04
C THR A 162 34.85 28.79 -18.46
N TRP A 163 33.88 29.69 -18.58
CA TRP A 163 33.46 30.28 -19.84
C TRP A 163 34.54 31.25 -20.35
N GLY A 164 35.04 31.02 -21.56
CA GLY A 164 35.98 31.91 -22.23
C GLY A 164 35.48 32.31 -23.62
N GLY A 165 35.36 33.63 -23.82
CA GLY A 165 35.55 34.35 -25.10
C GLY A 165 34.57 34.12 -26.22
#